data_AF-A0A7T8GQT9-F1
#
_entry.id   AF-A0A7T8GQT9-F1
#
_cell.length_a   1.000
_cell.length_b   1.000
_cell.length_c   1.000
_cell.angle_alpha   90.00
_cell.angle_beta   90.00
_cell.angle_gamma   90.00
#
_symmetry.space_group_name_H-M   'P 1'
#
loop_
_entity.id
_entity.type
_entity.pdbx_description
1 polymer ?
#
loop_
_entity_poly.entity_id
_entity_poly.type
_entity_poly.pdbx_seq_one_letter_code
_entity_poly.pdbx_strand_id
1 'polypeptide(L)'
;RTSLPAHPVVYNRTDRDRVIKADRKAVSLRTKAKAAYDVGSKELSELKVGDIVRVQHELTKKWNLIAEILEIRPRGRSYLVKTESGRLYWRNRRYLKLYAPPIGVAKDIRKVKRKSSSQGEARDRRKPL
;
A
#
# COMPACT_ATOMS: atom_id res chain seq x y z
N ARG A 1 54.19 33.27 0.76
CA ARG A 1 52.80 33.16 1.27
C ARG A 1 51.88 33.22 0.06
N THR A 2 51.23 32.12 -0.32
CA THR A 2 50.36 32.07 -1.52
C THR A 2 48.91 32.39 -1.11
N SER A 3 48.29 33.34 -1.80
CA SER A 3 46.88 33.70 -1.61
C SER A 3 46.05 32.87 -2.58
N LEU A 4 45.40 31.81 -2.10
CA LEU A 4 44.46 31.05 -2.92
C LEU A 4 43.21 31.90 -3.17
N PRO A 5 42.70 31.97 -4.41
CA PRO A 5 41.44 32.66 -4.67
C PRO A 5 40.30 31.96 -3.94
N ALA A 6 39.51 32.70 -3.16
CA ALA A 6 38.30 32.15 -2.58
C ALA A 6 37.23 32.00 -3.69
N HIS A 7 36.39 30.98 -3.56
CA HIS A 7 35.31 30.76 -4.51
C HIS A 7 34.35 31.97 -4.53
N PRO A 8 33.89 32.47 -5.70
CA PRO A 8 33.07 33.70 -5.81
C PRO A 8 31.85 33.77 -4.87
N VAL A 9 31.27 32.61 -4.54
CA VAL A 9 30.16 32.48 -3.57
C VAL A 9 30.52 32.95 -2.16
N VAL A 10 31.80 32.89 -1.76
CA VAL A 10 32.28 33.37 -0.46
C VAL A 10 32.28 34.90 -0.39
N TYR A 11 32.52 35.58 -1.52
CA TYR A 11 32.47 37.05 -1.61
C TYR A 11 31.04 37.58 -1.72
N ASN A 12 30.10 36.75 -2.18
CA ASN A 12 28.68 37.07 -2.16
C ASN A 12 28.17 37.00 -0.72
N ARG A 13 28.25 38.11 0.02
CA ARG A 13 27.58 38.27 1.31
C ARG A 13 26.07 38.17 1.08
N THR A 14 25.55 36.94 1.07
CA THR A 14 24.11 36.73 0.96
C THR A 14 23.47 37.46 2.12
N ASP A 15 22.61 38.41 1.78
CA ASP A 15 21.83 39.17 2.73
C ASP A 15 20.98 38.16 3.51
N ARG A 16 21.35 37.91 4.77
CA ARG A 16 20.71 36.89 5.62
C ARG A 16 19.21 37.12 5.70
N ASP A 17 18.79 38.38 5.69
CA ASP A 17 17.37 38.74 5.73
C ASP A 17 16.66 38.35 4.44
N ARG A 18 17.32 38.43 3.28
CA ARG A 18 16.77 37.94 2.01
C ARG A 18 16.61 36.43 2.03
N VAL A 19 17.60 35.70 2.55
CA VAL A 19 17.53 34.23 2.68
C VAL A 19 16.37 33.84 3.59
N ILE A 20 16.26 34.44 4.77
CA ILE A 20 15.17 34.18 5.73
C ILE A 20 13.80 34.49 5.10
N LYS A 21 13.67 35.60 4.36
CA LYS A 21 12.43 35.95 3.65
C LYS A 21 12.09 34.93 2.55
N ALA A 22 13.09 34.49 1.78
CA ALA A 22 12.90 33.48 0.74
C ALA A 22 12.45 32.14 1.34
N ASP A 23 13.06 31.71 2.44
CA ASP A 23 12.68 30.48 3.15
C ASP A 23 11.25 30.55 3.68
N ARG A 24 10.88 31.66 4.34
CA ARG A 24 9.49 31.90 4.81
C ARG A 24 8.49 31.84 3.64
N LYS A 25 8.82 32.45 2.51
CA LYS A 25 7.98 32.40 1.31
C LYS A 25 7.87 30.97 0.78
N ALA A 26 8.97 30.22 0.69
CA ALA A 26 8.98 28.84 0.23
C ALA A 26 8.14 27.93 1.14
N VAL A 27 8.23 28.10 2.46
CA VAL A 27 7.38 27.39 3.43
C VAL A 27 5.91 27.71 3.19
N SER A 28 5.56 28.99 3.04
CA SER A 28 4.17 29.40 2.80
C SER A 28 3.59 28.85 1.48
N LEU A 29 4.41 28.74 0.44
CA LEU A 29 3.99 28.15 -0.83
C LEU A 29 3.78 26.64 -0.69
N ARG A 30 4.67 25.94 0.02
CA ARG A 30 4.54 24.50 0.28
C ARG A 30 3.30 24.19 1.10
N THR A 31 2.99 24.99 2.12
CA THR A 31 1.79 24.78 2.95
C THR A 31 0.51 25.02 2.15
N LYS A 32 0.45 26.09 1.35
CA LYS A 32 -0.69 26.37 0.45
C LYS A 32 -0.88 25.26 -0.58
N ALA A 33 0.19 24.82 -1.23
CA ALA A 33 0.13 23.73 -2.20
C ALA A 33 -0.36 22.42 -1.57
N LYS A 34 0.12 22.10 -0.36
CA LYS A 34 -0.34 20.95 0.41
C LYS A 34 -1.84 21.07 0.75
N ALA A 35 -2.27 22.20 1.29
CA ALA A 35 -3.67 22.43 1.62
C ALA A 35 -4.57 22.28 0.39
N ALA A 36 -4.20 22.87 -0.75
CA ALA A 36 -4.95 22.74 -1.99
C ALA A 36 -5.03 21.29 -2.50
N TYR A 37 -3.96 20.50 -2.34
CA TYR A 37 -3.95 19.08 -2.69
C TYR A 37 -4.82 18.23 -1.75
N ASP A 38 -4.74 18.51 -0.45
CA ASP A 38 -5.45 17.76 0.59
C ASP A 38 -6.98 17.98 0.51
N VAL A 39 -7.45 19.15 0.03
CA VAL A 39 -8.89 19.45 -0.17
C VAL A 39 -9.61 18.41 -1.05
N GLY A 40 -8.97 17.91 -2.10
CA GLY A 40 -9.55 16.90 -3.00
C GLY A 40 -9.25 15.46 -2.60
N SER A 41 -8.42 15.24 -1.59
CA SER A 41 -7.91 13.92 -1.23
C SER A 41 -8.86 13.23 -0.26
N LYS A 42 -9.32 12.02 -0.62
CA LYS A 42 -10.13 11.16 0.25
C LYS A 42 -9.33 9.93 0.63
N GLU A 43 -9.46 9.50 1.88
CA GLU A 43 -8.89 8.24 2.33
C GLU A 43 -9.63 7.06 1.68
N LEU A 44 -8.86 6.06 1.24
CA LEU A 44 -9.43 4.84 0.67
C LEU A 44 -9.70 3.86 1.82
N SER A 45 -10.87 3.23 1.82
CA SER A 45 -11.24 2.23 2.83
C SER A 45 -10.21 1.12 2.94
N GLU A 46 -9.82 0.74 4.14
CA GLU A 46 -8.85 -0.34 4.34
C GLU A 46 -9.42 -1.69 3.87
N LEU A 47 -8.54 -2.56 3.39
CA LEU A 47 -8.90 -3.94 3.02
C LEU A 47 -8.24 -4.89 4.01
N LYS A 48 -8.88 -6.02 4.29
CA LYS A 48 -8.36 -7.01 5.24
C LYS A 48 -7.74 -8.19 4.51
N VAL A 49 -6.85 -8.88 5.20
CA VAL A 49 -6.33 -10.17 4.74
C VAL A 49 -7.49 -11.16 4.62
N GLY A 50 -7.57 -11.87 3.50
CA GLY A 50 -8.65 -12.78 3.14
C GLY A 50 -9.80 -12.16 2.34
N ASP A 51 -9.80 -10.84 2.13
CA ASP A 51 -10.81 -10.21 1.28
C ASP A 51 -10.59 -10.58 -0.20
N ILE A 52 -11.69 -10.88 -0.89
CA ILE A 52 -11.69 -11.06 -2.35
C ILE A 52 -11.80 -9.68 -3.00
N VAL A 53 -10.90 -9.39 -3.91
CA VAL A 53 -10.78 -8.09 -4.56
C VAL A 53 -10.68 -8.21 -6.07
N ARG A 54 -11.18 -7.18 -6.76
CA ARG A 54 -10.85 -6.92 -8.16
C ARG A 54 -9.54 -6.16 -8.24
N VAL A 55 -8.67 -6.61 -9.13
CA VAL A 55 -7.37 -6.00 -9.41
C VAL A 55 -7.41 -5.31 -10.76
N GLN A 56 -6.88 -4.09 -10.83
CA GLN A 56 -6.70 -3.41 -12.10
C GLN A 56 -5.51 -4.01 -12.86
N HIS A 57 -5.74 -4.43 -14.09
CA HIS A 57 -4.68 -4.88 -14.98
C HIS A 57 -3.77 -3.71 -15.37
N GLU A 58 -2.46 -3.94 -15.39
CA GLU A 58 -1.48 -2.87 -15.57
C GLU A 58 -1.45 -2.28 -16.99
N LEU A 59 -1.48 -3.14 -18.01
CA LEU A 59 -1.49 -2.71 -19.41
C LEU A 59 -2.87 -2.18 -19.84
N THR A 60 -3.94 -2.98 -19.65
CA THR A 60 -5.28 -2.65 -20.16
C THR A 60 -6.08 -1.70 -19.26
N LYS A 61 -5.64 -1.46 -18.02
CA LYS A 61 -6.36 -0.66 -17.00
C LYS A 61 -7.77 -1.15 -16.66
N LYS A 62 -8.15 -2.36 -17.10
CA LYS A 62 -9.44 -2.98 -16.82
C LYS A 62 -9.47 -3.63 -15.44
N TRP A 63 -10.65 -3.74 -14.85
CA TRP A 63 -10.92 -4.38 -13.55
C TRP A 63 -11.43 -5.81 -13.73
N ASN A 64 -10.66 -6.64 -14.44
CA ASN A 64 -11.06 -7.97 -14.85
C ASN A 64 -10.43 -9.10 -14.02
N LEU A 65 -9.37 -8.82 -13.27
CA LEU A 65 -8.68 -9.81 -12.45
C LEU A 65 -9.33 -9.90 -11.08
N ILE A 66 -9.58 -11.12 -10.60
CA ILE A 66 -10.02 -11.40 -9.23
C ILE A 66 -8.85 -12.02 -8.47
N ALA A 67 -8.67 -11.59 -7.21
CA ALA A 67 -7.60 -12.07 -6.35
C ALA A 67 -8.02 -12.02 -4.87
N GLU A 68 -7.36 -12.83 -4.05
CA GLU A 68 -7.46 -12.81 -2.59
C GLU A 68 -6.27 -12.05 -1.99
N ILE A 69 -6.50 -11.25 -0.95
CA ILE A 69 -5.43 -10.57 -0.21
C ILE A 69 -4.79 -11.55 0.77
N LEU A 70 -3.47 -11.72 0.70
CA LEU A 70 -2.71 -12.55 1.63
C LEU A 70 -1.99 -11.74 2.72
N GLU A 71 -1.46 -10.57 2.37
CA GLU A 71 -0.63 -9.78 3.28
C GLU A 71 -0.75 -8.28 2.98
N ILE A 72 -0.50 -7.46 4.00
CA ILE A 72 -0.50 -6.00 3.92
C ILE A 72 0.86 -5.51 4.41
N ARG A 73 1.55 -4.70 3.60
CA ARG A 73 2.83 -4.10 4.00
C ARG A 73 2.63 -3.14 5.18
N PRO A 74 3.62 -2.93 6.08
CA PRO A 74 3.46 -2.06 7.26
C PRO A 74 2.97 -0.63 6.98
N ARG A 75 3.25 -0.07 5.79
CA ARG A 75 2.78 1.27 5.39
C ARG A 75 1.31 1.29 4.92
N GLY A 76 0.62 0.15 4.86
CA GLY A 76 -0.81 0.02 4.52
C GLY A 76 -1.20 0.29 3.06
N ARG A 77 -0.25 0.68 2.19
CA ARG A 77 -0.53 1.07 0.80
C ARG A 77 -0.34 -0.05 -0.22
N SER A 78 0.38 -1.11 0.14
CA SER A 78 0.73 -2.22 -0.74
C SER A 78 0.23 -3.53 -0.14
N TYR A 79 -0.43 -4.32 -0.97
CA TYR A 79 -1.10 -5.57 -0.61
C TYR A 79 -0.53 -6.69 -1.48
N LEU A 80 -0.23 -7.83 -0.87
CA LEU A 80 0.12 -9.05 -1.56
C LEU A 80 -1.17 -9.74 -1.99
N VAL A 81 -1.36 -9.90 -3.30
CA VAL A 81 -2.57 -10.50 -3.85
C VAL A 81 -2.26 -11.82 -4.55
N LYS A 82 -3.13 -12.81 -4.33
CA LYS A 82 -3.11 -14.11 -5.00
C LYS A 82 -4.19 -14.15 -6.07
N THR A 83 -3.77 -14.19 -7.32
CA THR A 83 -4.69 -14.33 -8.46
C THR A 83 -5.22 -15.76 -8.54
N GLU A 84 -6.35 -15.95 -9.23
CA GLU A 84 -6.93 -17.27 -9.51
C GLU A 84 -5.93 -18.26 -10.13
N SER A 85 -5.01 -17.77 -10.99
CA SER A 85 -3.92 -18.57 -11.57
C SER A 85 -2.83 -18.97 -10.56
N GLY A 86 -2.96 -18.61 -9.29
CA GLY A 86 -1.98 -18.89 -8.22
C GLY A 86 -0.80 -17.92 -8.15
N ARG A 87 -0.67 -16.98 -9.10
CA ARG A 87 0.41 -15.98 -9.09
C ARG A 87 0.25 -14.98 -7.95
N LEU A 88 1.36 -14.66 -7.31
CA LEU A 88 1.46 -13.68 -6.23
C LEU A 88 2.17 -12.44 -6.72
N TYR A 89 1.62 -11.26 -6.39
CA TYR A 89 2.32 -10.00 -6.64
C TYR A 89 1.81 -8.90 -5.71
N TRP A 90 2.65 -7.87 -5.55
CA TRP A 90 2.29 -6.68 -4.78
C TRP A 90 1.47 -5.72 -5.63
N ARG A 91 0.35 -5.22 -5.09
CA ARG A 91 -0.43 -4.12 -5.69
C ARG A 91 -0.72 -3.01 -4.71
N ASN A 92 -0.73 -1.78 -5.23
CA ASN A 92 -1.14 -0.61 -4.47
C ASN A 92 -2.65 -0.66 -4.21
N ARG A 93 -3.09 -0.24 -3.02
CA ARG A 93 -4.50 -0.12 -2.61
C ARG A 93 -5.38 0.55 -3.65
N ARG A 94 -4.86 1.56 -4.36
CA ARG A 94 -5.59 2.30 -5.40
C ARG A 94 -6.01 1.44 -6.58
N TYR A 95 -5.33 0.31 -6.80
CA TYR A 95 -5.59 -0.64 -7.88
C TYR A 95 -6.34 -1.88 -7.41
N LEU A 96 -6.94 -1.81 -6.22
CA LEU A 96 -7.75 -2.86 -5.62
C LEU A 96 -9.15 -2.33 -5.28
N LYS A 97 -10.17 -3.14 -5.54
CA LYS A 97 -11.55 -2.85 -5.15
C LYS A 97 -12.15 -4.09 -4.51
N LEU A 98 -12.90 -3.92 -3.42
CA LEU A 98 -13.62 -5.03 -2.80
C LEU A 98 -14.55 -5.66 -3.82
N TYR A 99 -14.49 -6.98 -3.97
CA TYR A 99 -15.37 -7.71 -4.86
C TYR A 99 -16.73 -7.88 -4.18
N ALA A 100 -17.73 -7.15 -4.65
CA ALA A 100 -19.12 -7.41 -4.32
C ALA A 100 -19.67 -8.41 -5.36
N PRO A 101 -20.12 -9.62 -4.95
CA PRO A 101 -20.79 -10.51 -5.87
C PRO A 101 -22.08 -9.84 -6.37
N PRO A 102 -22.50 -10.13 -7.62
CA PRO A 102 -23.79 -9.67 -8.09
C PRO A 102 -24.89 -10.20 -7.16
N ILE A 103 -25.85 -9.34 -6.86
CA ILE A 103 -26.97 -9.60 -5.96
C ILE A 103 -27.69 -10.86 -6.45
N GLY A 104 -27.53 -11.99 -5.73
CA GLY A 104 -28.14 -13.29 -6.08
C GLY A 104 -27.26 -14.54 -5.92
N VAL A 105 -25.94 -14.44 -5.82
CA VAL A 105 -25.02 -15.62 -5.87
C VAL A 105 -24.40 -15.98 -4.49
N ALA A 106 -24.93 -15.42 -3.41
CA ALA A 106 -24.27 -15.45 -2.10
C ALA A 106 -24.67 -16.67 -1.24
N LYS A 107 -24.26 -17.91 -1.56
CA LYS A 107 -24.42 -19.04 -0.60
C LYS A 107 -23.25 -20.03 -0.42
N ASP A 108 -22.34 -20.27 -1.37
CA ASP A 108 -21.55 -21.52 -1.28
C ASP A 108 -20.07 -21.47 -0.87
N ILE A 109 -19.42 -20.31 -0.76
CA ILE A 109 -17.94 -20.27 -0.63
C ILE A 109 -17.42 -20.61 0.78
N ARG A 110 -18.22 -20.46 1.85
CA ARG A 110 -17.74 -20.61 3.25
C ARG A 110 -17.51 -22.05 3.73
N LYS A 111 -17.83 -23.09 2.93
CA LYS A 111 -17.78 -24.49 3.37
C LYS A 111 -16.40 -25.18 3.25
N VAL A 112 -15.47 -24.64 2.46
CA VAL A 112 -14.23 -25.36 2.11
C VAL A 112 -13.19 -25.35 3.23
N LYS A 113 -13.14 -24.33 4.10
CA LYS A 113 -12.04 -24.15 5.07
C LYS A 113 -12.18 -24.93 6.38
N ARG A 114 -13.30 -25.61 6.66
CA ARG A 114 -13.53 -26.34 7.93
C ARG A 114 -13.14 -27.82 7.89
N LYS A 115 -12.78 -28.39 6.73
CA LYS A 115 -12.54 -29.85 6.58
C LYS A 115 -11.07 -30.29 6.72
N SER A 116 -10.09 -29.37 6.65
CA SER A 116 -8.67 -29.74 6.67
C SER A 116 -8.02 -29.82 8.07
N SER A 117 -8.77 -29.61 9.16
CA SER A 117 -8.22 -29.61 10.53
C SER A 117 -8.72 -30.77 11.42
N SER A 118 -9.30 -31.83 10.86
CA SER A 118 -9.90 -32.93 11.66
C SER A 118 -9.41 -34.35 11.32
N GLN A 119 -8.32 -34.51 10.58
CA GLN A 119 -7.67 -35.82 10.42
C GLN A 119 -6.22 -35.75 10.88
N GLY A 120 -5.94 -36.30 12.06
CA GLY A 120 -4.56 -36.64 12.44
C GLY A 120 -4.24 -36.53 13.93
N GLU A 121 -4.99 -37.17 14.83
CA GLU A 121 -4.40 -37.59 16.10
C GLU A 121 -5.19 -38.74 16.72
N ALA A 122 -4.75 -39.97 16.45
CA ALA A 122 -5.27 -41.17 17.09
C ALA A 122 -4.14 -42.17 17.37
N ARG A 123 -3.92 -42.37 18.67
CA ARG A 123 -3.44 -43.59 19.35
C ARG A 123 -1.95 -43.89 19.27
N ASP A 124 -1.24 -43.53 20.34
CA ASP A 124 -0.19 -44.39 20.88
C ASP A 124 -0.60 -44.85 22.29
N ARG A 125 -1.05 -46.12 22.37
CA ARG A 125 -1.22 -46.86 23.62
C ARG A 125 -0.15 -47.94 23.62
N ARG A 126 1.00 -47.65 24.21
CA ARG A 126 1.97 -48.66 24.62
C ARG A 126 2.30 -48.45 26.08
N LYS A 127 1.49 -49.06 26.95
CA LYS A 127 2.02 -49.63 28.21
C LYS A 127 2.70 -50.94 27.84
N PRO A 128 3.86 -51.24 28.42
CA PRO A 128 3.90 -52.48 29.19
C PRO A 128 4.69 -52.37 30.51
N LEU A 129 4.15 -53.15 31.46
CA LEU A 129 4.70 -53.80 32.66
C LEU A 129 5.74 -53.07 33.51
#